data_AF-A0A7R9WR89-F1
#
_entry.id   AF-A0A7R9WR89-F1
#
_cell.length_a   1.000
_cell.length_b   1.000
_cell.length_c   1.000
_cell.angle_alpha   90.00
_cell.angle_beta   90.00
_cell.angle_gamma   90.00
#
_symmetry.space_group_name_H-M   'P 1'
#
loop_
_entity.id
_entity.type
_entity.pdbx_description
1 polymer ?
#
loop_
_entity_poly.entity_id
_entity_poly.type
_entity_poly.pdbx_seq_one_letter_code
_entity_poly.pdbx_strand_id
1 'polypeptide(L)'
;MAGAKFMNSTSLHSAALSTPPLSSAVSGSHLENLYKLMTFGIPTQKLPIQPDGKVSTQQFHAWLDGIAEKERQQLQQQRKLEAIHNRIAFPERDDILCGRGRPFQDFPGNISLGVFVDSYYDQYQLNKKSEKTQLSMKLVKLLRKRGVRVLKRRADEGAVDEHGLRGVWEMVDNERAREKVSHTFRNTTLHRNALNKQQQKQQQQQKKEKKKKDQQRQPKTHQ
;
A
#
# COMPACT_ATOMS: atom_id res chain seq x y z
N MET A 1 -42.37 -49.68 -9.31
CA MET A 1 -42.81 -50.57 -8.22
C MET A 1 -42.97 -49.76 -6.95
N ALA A 2 -44.05 -50.06 -6.20
CA ALA A 2 -44.36 -49.76 -4.80
C ALA A 2 -43.58 -48.62 -4.11
N GLY A 3 -44.22 -47.61 -3.51
CA GLY A 3 -45.42 -47.68 -2.71
C GLY A 3 -45.04 -47.49 -1.24
N ALA A 4 -45.43 -46.36 -0.65
CA ALA A 4 -45.57 -46.21 0.79
C ALA A 4 -46.68 -45.18 1.07
N LYS A 5 -47.84 -45.71 1.43
CA LYS A 5 -48.95 -45.02 2.08
C LYS A 5 -48.50 -44.60 3.47
N PHE A 6 -49.02 -43.49 4.00
CA PHE A 6 -49.72 -43.52 5.29
C PHE A 6 -50.67 -42.33 5.43
N MET A 7 -51.86 -42.66 5.90
CA MET A 7 -53.02 -41.81 6.14
C MET A 7 -52.82 -41.01 7.43
N ASN A 8 -53.39 -39.81 7.50
CA ASN A 8 -54.52 -39.62 8.41
C ASN A 8 -55.25 -38.30 8.17
N SER A 9 -56.57 -38.45 8.14
CA SER A 9 -57.58 -37.42 8.10
C SER A 9 -57.59 -36.56 9.36
N THR A 10 -57.81 -35.27 9.19
CA THR A 10 -58.59 -34.51 10.17
C THR A 10 -59.39 -33.46 9.41
N SER A 11 -60.69 -33.76 9.27
CA SER A 11 -61.69 -32.80 8.83
C SER A 11 -61.92 -31.80 9.96
N LEU A 12 -61.69 -30.52 9.71
CA LEU A 12 -62.30 -29.44 10.48
C LEU A 12 -62.67 -28.29 9.54
N HIS A 13 -63.98 -28.22 9.31
CA HIS A 13 -64.80 -27.03 9.10
C HIS A 13 -64.31 -25.95 8.12
N SER A 14 -65.00 -25.92 6.99
CA SER A 14 -65.23 -24.75 6.14
C SER A 14 -65.60 -23.53 6.99
N ALA A 15 -64.69 -22.56 7.04
CA ALA A 15 -65.01 -21.17 7.31
C ALA A 15 -64.56 -20.38 6.09
N ALA A 16 -65.52 -20.05 5.23
CA ALA A 16 -65.35 -19.11 4.15
C ALA A 16 -65.00 -17.73 4.75
N LEU A 17 -63.71 -17.46 4.92
CA LEU A 17 -63.22 -16.10 5.06
C LEU A 17 -63.30 -15.47 3.67
N SER A 18 -64.45 -14.83 3.45
CA SER A 18 -64.69 -13.87 2.38
C SER A 18 -63.48 -12.94 2.30
N THR A 19 -62.62 -13.16 1.31
CA THR A 19 -61.69 -12.15 0.83
C THR A 19 -62.53 -10.96 0.43
N PRO A 20 -62.40 -9.79 1.09
CA PRO A 20 -63.08 -8.61 0.62
C PRO A 20 -62.57 -8.30 -0.80
N PRO A 21 -63.45 -7.89 -1.72
CA PRO A 21 -63.01 -7.47 -3.04
C PRO A 21 -61.98 -6.35 -2.87
N LEU A 22 -60.93 -6.38 -3.69
CA LEU A 22 -60.05 -5.23 -3.96
C LEU A 22 -60.93 -4.11 -4.51
N SER A 23 -61.59 -3.42 -3.57
CA SER A 23 -62.54 -2.35 -3.80
C SER A 23 -61.75 -1.11 -4.09
N SER A 24 -61.85 -0.67 -5.33
CA SER A 24 -61.65 0.69 -5.82
C SER A 24 -60.26 1.29 -5.59
N ALA A 25 -59.67 1.77 -6.67
CA ALA A 25 -58.69 2.84 -6.60
C ALA A 25 -59.30 4.03 -5.84
N VAL A 26 -59.13 4.08 -4.52
CA VAL A 26 -59.36 5.29 -3.74
C VAL A 26 -58.17 6.19 -4.01
N SER A 27 -58.19 6.86 -5.16
CA SER A 27 -57.36 8.04 -5.38
C SER A 27 -57.95 9.16 -4.52
N GLY A 28 -57.77 9.06 -3.21
CA GLY A 28 -58.03 10.19 -2.33
C GLY A 28 -57.22 11.38 -2.85
N SER A 29 -57.83 12.57 -2.84
CA SER A 29 -57.10 13.81 -3.15
C SER A 29 -55.78 13.83 -2.38
N HIS A 30 -54.72 14.41 -2.94
CA HIS A 30 -53.43 14.56 -2.24
C HIS A 30 -53.62 14.99 -0.77
N LEU A 31 -54.58 15.89 -0.55
CA LEU A 31 -54.99 16.37 0.76
C LEU A 31 -55.52 15.27 1.70
N GLU A 32 -56.31 14.32 1.20
CA GLU A 32 -56.83 13.19 1.99
C GLU A 32 -55.69 12.25 2.46
N ASN A 33 -54.70 12.03 1.59
CA ASN A 33 -53.51 11.25 1.95
C ASN A 33 -52.65 12.00 2.98
N LEU A 34 -52.52 13.33 2.88
CA LEU A 34 -51.85 14.14 3.89
C LEU A 34 -52.58 14.07 5.25
N TYR A 35 -53.91 14.18 5.27
CA TYR A 35 -54.68 14.07 6.51
C TYR A 35 -54.53 12.69 7.15
N LYS A 36 -54.57 11.60 6.37
CA LYS A 36 -54.31 10.24 6.87
C LYS A 36 -52.91 10.11 7.48
N LEU A 37 -51.87 10.64 6.84
CA LEU A 37 -50.51 10.62 7.38
C LEU A 37 -50.40 11.40 8.71
N MET A 38 -51.10 12.53 8.83
CA MET A 38 -51.17 13.29 10.09
C MET A 38 -51.87 12.51 11.21
N THR A 39 -52.88 11.68 10.91
CA THR A 39 -53.53 10.83 11.93
C THR A 39 -52.58 9.79 12.53
N PHE A 40 -51.57 9.36 11.78
CA PHE A 40 -50.49 8.49 12.26
C PHE A 40 -49.33 9.27 12.92
N GLY A 41 -49.48 10.58 13.11
CA GLY A 41 -48.46 11.44 13.71
C GLY A 41 -47.27 11.75 12.79
N ILE A 42 -47.39 11.50 11.47
CA ILE A 42 -46.32 11.78 10.52
C ILE A 42 -46.45 13.23 10.04
N PRO A 43 -45.47 14.11 10.32
CA PRO A 43 -45.53 15.51 9.92
C PRO A 43 -45.37 15.63 8.41
N THR A 44 -46.48 15.92 7.73
CA THR A 44 -46.59 16.03 6.28
C THR A 44 -45.79 17.18 5.69
N GLN A 45 -45.59 18.25 6.44
CA GLN A 45 -44.80 19.43 6.06
C GLN A 45 -43.31 19.11 5.83
N LYS A 46 -42.83 17.96 6.31
CA LYS A 46 -41.43 17.51 6.17
C LYS A 46 -41.26 16.43 5.09
N LEU A 47 -42.34 16.00 4.43
CA LEU A 47 -42.27 15.01 3.38
C LEU A 47 -41.85 15.67 2.05
N PRO A 48 -40.86 15.12 1.33
CA PRO A 48 -40.40 15.70 0.07
C PRO A 48 -41.35 15.33 -1.07
N ILE A 49 -42.66 15.48 -0.91
CA ILE A 49 -43.66 15.09 -1.91
C ILE A 49 -44.43 16.33 -2.32
N GLN A 50 -44.40 16.66 -3.61
CA GLN A 50 -45.18 17.74 -4.18
C GLN A 50 -46.65 17.33 -4.35
N PRO A 51 -47.59 18.28 -4.46
CA PRO A 51 -49.02 17.98 -4.66
C PRO A 51 -49.35 17.16 -5.91
N ASP A 52 -48.45 17.14 -6.90
CA ASP A 52 -48.55 16.33 -8.12
C ASP A 52 -48.04 14.88 -7.94
N GLY A 53 -47.65 14.50 -6.72
CA GLY A 53 -47.10 13.19 -6.40
C GLY A 53 -45.62 13.02 -6.73
N LYS A 54 -44.94 14.05 -7.25
CA LYS A 54 -43.50 13.98 -7.53
C LYS A 54 -42.68 14.22 -6.26
N VAL A 55 -41.62 13.43 -6.09
CA VAL A 55 -40.70 13.59 -4.98
C VAL A 55 -39.72 14.73 -5.28
N SER A 56 -39.64 15.72 -4.39
CA SER A 56 -38.65 16.81 -4.48
C SER A 56 -37.29 16.30 -3.99
N THR A 57 -36.42 15.95 -4.93
CA THR A 57 -35.09 15.41 -4.60
C THR A 57 -34.02 16.48 -4.42
N GLN A 58 -34.30 17.76 -4.74
CA GLN A 58 -33.27 18.82 -4.73
C GLN A 58 -32.62 19.01 -3.36
N GLN A 59 -33.41 19.06 -2.29
CA GLN A 59 -32.88 19.18 -0.92
C GLN A 59 -32.09 17.95 -0.50
N PHE A 60 -32.53 16.76 -0.94
CA PHE A 60 -31.85 15.51 -0.68
C PHE A 60 -30.51 15.43 -1.43
N HIS A 61 -30.46 15.86 -2.69
CA HIS A 61 -29.21 15.97 -3.46
C HIS A 61 -28.25 16.98 -2.84
N ALA A 62 -28.73 18.17 -2.47
CA ALA A 62 -27.91 19.16 -1.77
C ALA A 62 -27.37 18.63 -0.43
N TRP A 63 -28.16 17.82 0.29
CA TRP A 63 -27.70 17.15 1.51
C TRP A 63 -26.63 16.10 1.23
N LEU A 64 -26.80 15.24 0.20
CA LEU A 64 -25.78 14.27 -0.22
C LEU A 64 -24.49 14.95 -0.66
N ASP A 65 -24.58 16.03 -1.42
CA ASP A 65 -23.43 16.84 -1.85
C ASP A 65 -22.72 17.46 -0.64
N GLY A 66 -23.50 17.94 0.34
CA GLY A 66 -22.97 18.44 1.61
C GLY A 66 -22.26 17.37 2.45
N ILE A 67 -22.73 16.14 2.43
CA ILE A 67 -22.03 15.00 3.07
C ILE A 67 -20.72 14.72 2.34
N ALA A 68 -20.78 14.57 1.02
CA ALA A 68 -19.61 14.27 0.20
C ALA A 68 -18.51 15.36 0.36
N GLU A 69 -18.89 16.63 0.45
CA GLU A 69 -17.96 17.72 0.68
C GLU A 69 -17.33 17.67 2.08
N LYS A 70 -18.14 17.42 3.13
CA LYS A 70 -17.60 17.25 4.49
C LYS A 70 -16.61 16.10 4.59
N GLU A 71 -16.90 14.96 3.95
CA GLU A 71 -16.00 13.82 3.90
C GLU A 71 -14.69 14.15 3.18
N ARG A 72 -14.77 14.85 2.03
CA ARG A 72 -13.58 15.35 1.31
C ARG A 72 -12.73 16.26 2.19
N GLN A 73 -13.34 17.21 2.89
CA GLN A 73 -12.63 18.14 3.77
C GLN A 73 -11.97 17.42 4.94
N GLN A 74 -12.65 16.46 5.57
CA GLN A 74 -12.07 15.65 6.64
C GLN A 74 -10.87 14.84 6.15
N LEU A 75 -10.97 14.20 4.98
CA LEU A 75 -9.87 13.43 4.40
C LEU A 75 -8.68 14.34 4.04
N GLN A 76 -8.93 15.53 3.49
CA GLN A 76 -7.89 16.51 3.21
C GLN A 76 -7.20 16.98 4.49
N GLN A 77 -7.97 17.25 5.55
CA GLN A 77 -7.43 17.67 6.85
C GLN A 77 -6.59 16.57 7.49
N GLN A 78 -7.05 15.31 7.47
CA GLN A 78 -6.28 14.17 7.96
C GLN A 78 -4.96 14.03 7.20
N ARG A 79 -4.99 14.07 5.86
CA ARG A 79 -3.78 14.01 5.03
C ARG A 79 -2.80 15.14 5.34
N LYS A 80 -3.30 16.34 5.60
CA LYS A 80 -2.47 17.50 5.97
C LYS A 80 -1.78 17.28 7.31
N LEU A 81 -2.50 16.76 8.32
CA LEU A 81 -1.93 16.44 9.63
C LEU A 81 -0.88 15.33 9.55
N GLU A 82 -1.15 14.27 8.79
CA GLU A 82 -0.18 13.20 8.53
C GLU A 82 1.08 13.75 7.82
N ALA A 83 0.91 14.63 6.85
CA ALA A 83 2.04 15.25 6.16
C ALA A 83 2.92 16.08 7.11
N ILE A 84 2.31 16.79 8.07
CA ILE A 84 3.04 17.54 9.10
C ILE A 84 3.77 16.57 10.03
N HIS A 85 3.10 15.52 10.50
CA HIS A 85 3.70 14.52 11.40
C HIS A 85 4.88 13.79 10.75
N ASN A 86 4.84 13.60 9.43
CA ASN A 86 5.89 12.94 8.67
C ASN A 86 7.08 13.85 8.31
N ARG A 87 7.03 15.16 8.62
CA ARG A 87 8.14 16.09 8.43
C ARG A 87 9.15 15.95 9.58
N ILE A 88 10.37 15.62 9.21
CA ILE A 88 11.50 15.39 10.10
C ILE A 88 12.54 16.48 9.83
N ALA A 89 12.96 17.17 10.90
CA ALA A 89 13.94 18.23 10.80
C ALA A 89 15.35 17.67 10.50
N PHE A 90 15.75 16.63 11.24
CA PHE A 90 17.06 16.00 11.11
C PHE A 90 16.94 14.48 11.14
N PRO A 91 17.68 13.77 10.28
CA PRO A 91 17.72 12.32 10.32
C PRO A 91 18.48 11.85 11.56
N GLU A 92 17.98 10.79 12.18
CA GLU A 92 18.66 10.07 13.26
C GLU A 92 19.68 9.09 12.69
N ARG A 93 20.58 8.62 13.56
CA ARG A 93 21.68 7.72 13.18
C ARG A 93 21.20 6.45 12.47
N ASP A 94 20.09 5.87 12.92
CA ASP A 94 19.56 4.61 12.39
C ASP A 94 18.64 4.81 11.18
N ASP A 95 18.34 6.05 10.80
CA ASP A 95 17.49 6.33 9.65
C ASP A 95 18.17 5.98 8.33
N ILE A 96 17.37 5.46 7.40
CA ILE A 96 17.84 5.11 6.06
C ILE A 96 17.54 6.27 5.13
N LEU A 97 18.57 6.89 4.58
CA LEU A 97 18.42 8.06 3.71
C LEU A 97 18.33 7.67 2.23
N CYS A 98 17.30 8.16 1.56
CA CYS A 98 17.17 8.11 0.11
C CYS A 98 17.94 9.27 -0.52
N GLY A 99 18.83 8.96 -1.46
CA GLY A 99 19.68 9.94 -2.11
C GLY A 99 20.74 9.28 -2.98
N ARG A 100 21.60 10.10 -3.59
CA ARG A 100 22.70 9.67 -4.46
C ARG A 100 24.03 10.26 -3.97
N GLY A 101 25.12 9.55 -4.23
CA GLY A 101 26.47 9.99 -3.86
C GLY A 101 26.91 9.56 -2.47
N ARG A 102 28.17 9.91 -2.15
CA ARG A 102 28.87 9.49 -0.93
C ARG A 102 28.19 9.89 0.38
N PRO A 103 27.68 11.13 0.56
CA PRO A 103 27.09 11.54 1.84
C PRO A 103 25.93 10.65 2.29
N PHE A 104 25.14 10.14 1.34
CA PHE A 104 24.05 9.23 1.64
C PHE A 104 24.53 7.79 1.77
N GLN A 105 25.48 7.35 0.94
CA GLN A 105 25.98 5.97 0.98
C GLN A 105 26.72 5.67 2.28
N ASP A 106 27.48 6.64 2.78
CA ASP A 106 28.30 6.52 3.99
C ASP A 106 27.49 6.82 5.26
N PHE A 107 26.20 7.14 5.14
CA PHE A 107 25.33 7.40 6.29
C PHE A 107 25.14 6.11 7.13
N PRO A 108 25.20 6.17 8.47
CA PRO A 108 25.20 4.96 9.31
C PRO A 108 24.01 4.03 9.06
N GLY A 109 22.79 4.55 8.97
CA GLY A 109 21.61 3.74 8.66
C GLY A 109 21.65 3.08 7.28
N ASN A 110 22.29 3.69 6.28
CA ASN A 110 22.48 3.09 4.96
C ASN A 110 23.53 1.99 4.96
N ILE A 111 24.58 2.12 5.77
CA ILE A 111 25.58 1.06 5.99
C ILE A 111 24.92 -0.13 6.69
N SER A 112 24.17 0.13 7.77
CA SER A 112 23.40 -0.90 8.49
C SER A 112 22.40 -1.61 7.58
N LEU A 113 21.71 -0.87 6.70
CA LEU A 113 20.85 -1.46 5.68
C LEU A 113 21.65 -2.37 4.74
N GLY A 114 22.84 -1.96 4.30
CA GLY A 114 23.72 -2.76 3.46
C GLY A 114 24.04 -4.11 4.09
N VAL A 115 24.49 -4.11 5.36
CA VAL A 115 24.78 -5.33 6.13
C VAL A 115 23.52 -6.19 6.30
N PHE A 116 22.39 -5.56 6.63
CA PHE A 116 21.11 -6.26 6.79
C PHE A 116 20.63 -6.90 5.49
N VAL A 117 20.78 -6.23 4.35
CA VAL A 117 20.44 -6.77 3.03
C VAL A 117 21.39 -7.91 2.64
N ASP A 118 22.67 -7.79 2.99
CA ASP A 118 23.69 -8.80 2.70
C ASP A 118 23.37 -10.15 3.35
N SER A 119 22.80 -10.16 4.56
CA SER A 119 22.38 -11.40 5.23
C SER A 119 21.24 -12.15 4.53
N TYR A 120 20.51 -11.50 3.62
CA TYR A 120 19.46 -12.13 2.79
C TYR A 120 19.86 -12.27 1.33
N TYR A 121 21.13 -11.99 0.98
CA TYR A 121 21.57 -11.94 -0.40
C TYR A 121 21.37 -13.27 -1.15
N ASP A 122 21.74 -14.40 -0.55
CA ASP A 122 21.66 -15.70 -1.22
C ASP A 122 20.20 -16.07 -1.51
N GLN A 123 19.30 -15.84 -0.55
CA GLN A 123 17.85 -16.00 -0.75
C GLN A 123 17.36 -15.11 -1.90
N TYR A 124 17.82 -13.86 -1.96
CA TYR A 124 17.45 -12.94 -3.04
C TYR A 124 17.96 -13.38 -4.41
N GLN A 125 19.14 -14.01 -4.51
CA GLN A 125 19.67 -14.50 -5.78
C GLN A 125 18.91 -15.71 -6.31
N LEU A 126 18.56 -16.64 -5.41
CA LEU A 126 17.82 -17.86 -5.76
C LEU A 126 16.38 -17.60 -6.19
N ASN A 127 15.76 -16.54 -5.65
CA ASN A 127 14.36 -16.22 -5.88
C ASN A 127 14.05 -15.75 -7.31
N LYS A 128 12.83 -16.02 -7.77
CA LYS A 128 12.28 -15.44 -9.01
C LYS A 128 11.93 -13.97 -8.83
N LYS A 129 11.65 -13.26 -9.94
CA LYS A 129 11.37 -11.80 -9.93
C LYS A 129 10.25 -11.41 -8.94
N SER A 130 9.15 -12.15 -8.90
CA SER A 130 8.03 -11.89 -7.97
C SER A 130 8.44 -12.08 -6.51
N GLU A 131 9.15 -13.17 -6.21
CA GLU A 131 9.65 -13.51 -4.88
C GLU A 131 10.70 -12.51 -4.39
N LYS A 132 11.53 -11.93 -5.26
CA LYS A 132 12.44 -10.83 -4.92
C LYS A 132 11.70 -9.59 -4.44
N THR A 133 10.58 -9.26 -5.08
CA THR A 133 9.70 -8.16 -4.65
C THR A 133 9.08 -8.46 -3.29
N GLN A 134 8.56 -9.68 -3.09
CA GLN A 134 7.99 -10.10 -1.81
C GLN A 134 9.02 -10.10 -0.69
N LEU A 135 10.23 -10.59 -0.95
CA LEU A 135 11.35 -10.56 0.00
C LEU A 135 11.71 -9.12 0.36
N SER A 136 11.83 -8.23 -0.62
CA SER A 136 12.12 -6.81 -0.38
C SER A 136 11.04 -6.16 0.48
N MET A 137 9.76 -6.44 0.20
CA MET A 137 8.63 -5.94 1.01
C MET A 137 8.65 -6.52 2.44
N LYS A 138 9.00 -7.80 2.60
CA LYS A 138 9.18 -8.43 3.91
C LYS A 138 10.30 -7.73 4.70
N LEU A 139 11.43 -7.41 4.07
CA LEU A 139 12.52 -6.71 4.74
C LEU A 139 12.11 -5.30 5.19
N VAL A 140 11.33 -4.56 4.39
CA VAL A 140 10.78 -3.26 4.82
C VAL A 140 9.92 -3.40 6.08
N LYS A 141 9.03 -4.41 6.13
CA LYS A 141 8.21 -4.67 7.32
C LYS A 141 9.07 -4.98 8.55
N LEU A 142 10.16 -5.74 8.38
CA LEU A 142 11.11 -6.02 9.47
C LEU A 142 11.84 -4.76 9.94
N LEU A 143 12.29 -3.90 9.03
CA LEU A 143 12.94 -2.63 9.35
C LEU A 143 12.00 -1.72 10.15
N ARG A 144 10.74 -1.58 9.69
CA ARG A 144 9.74 -0.80 10.42
C ARG A 144 9.42 -1.37 11.79
N LYS A 145 9.36 -2.70 11.92
CA LYS A 145 9.17 -3.36 13.23
C LYS A 145 10.31 -3.04 14.21
N ARG A 146 11.52 -2.76 13.70
CA ARG A 146 12.68 -2.31 14.48
C ARG A 146 12.70 -0.80 14.75
N GLY A 147 11.68 -0.06 14.31
CA GLY A 147 11.61 1.40 14.45
C GLY A 147 12.44 2.17 13.42
N VAL A 148 13.05 1.49 12.44
CA VAL A 148 13.87 2.16 11.42
C VAL A 148 12.98 2.91 10.43
N ARG A 149 13.25 4.20 10.24
CA ARG A 149 12.55 5.04 9.26
C ARG A 149 13.36 5.10 7.97
N VAL A 150 12.64 5.16 6.85
CA VAL A 150 13.25 5.42 5.54
C VAL A 150 12.83 6.83 5.15
N LEU A 151 13.83 7.68 4.92
CA LEU A 151 13.63 9.11 4.72
C LEU A 151 14.01 9.51 3.31
N LYS A 152 13.28 10.47 2.75
CA LYS A 152 13.63 11.15 1.50
C LYS A 152 13.64 12.64 1.76
N ARG A 153 14.65 13.33 1.22
CA ARG A 153 14.68 14.79 1.29
C ARG A 153 13.77 15.38 0.24
N ARG A 154 12.87 16.28 0.64
CA ARG A 154 12.08 17.10 -0.27
C ARG A 154 12.86 18.39 -0.53
N ALA A 155 13.24 18.63 -1.78
CA ALA A 155 14.12 19.75 -2.14
C ALA A 155 13.40 21.11 -2.07
N ASP A 156 12.07 21.07 -2.12
CA ASP A 156 11.20 22.21 -2.43
C ASP A 156 10.89 23.07 -1.19
N GLU A 157 11.24 22.61 0.01
CA GLU A 157 10.90 23.26 1.29
C GLU A 157 12.04 23.02 2.30
N GLY A 158 12.38 24.00 3.15
CA GLY A 158 13.25 23.81 4.32
C GLY A 158 14.50 24.70 4.40
N ALA A 159 15.23 24.55 5.50
CA ALA A 159 16.52 25.20 5.75
C ALA A 159 17.64 24.48 4.98
N VAL A 160 18.77 25.18 4.82
CA VAL A 160 19.99 24.64 4.23
C VAL A 160 20.77 23.93 5.34
N ASP A 161 21.15 22.67 5.14
CA ASP A 161 22.00 21.95 6.08
C ASP A 161 23.47 22.40 6.01
N GLU A 162 24.32 21.85 6.89
CA GLU A 162 25.76 22.13 6.97
C GLU A 162 26.53 21.82 5.68
N HIS A 163 25.94 21.06 4.76
CA HIS A 163 26.50 20.73 3.45
C HIS A 163 25.92 21.60 2.32
N GLY A 164 25.23 22.70 2.65
CA GLY A 164 24.66 23.61 1.66
C GLY A 164 23.39 23.06 0.99
N LEU A 165 22.79 22.01 1.55
CA LEU A 165 21.68 21.30 0.94
C LEU A 165 20.36 21.69 1.61
N ARG A 166 19.45 22.31 0.84
CA ARG A 166 18.10 22.68 1.29
C ARG A 166 17.17 21.47 1.32
N GLY A 167 16.35 21.34 2.36
CA GLY A 167 15.24 20.38 2.34
C GLY A 167 14.67 20.01 3.71
N VAL A 168 13.43 19.53 3.74
CA VAL A 168 12.84 18.82 4.88
C VAL A 168 12.88 17.32 4.61
N TRP A 169 13.16 16.52 5.64
CA TRP A 169 13.09 15.07 5.52
C TRP A 169 11.66 14.61 5.67
N GLU A 170 11.21 13.73 4.79
CA GLU A 170 9.91 13.09 4.90
C GLU A 170 10.09 11.58 5.02
N MET A 171 9.31 10.95 5.89
CA MET A 171 9.20 9.50 5.90
C MET A 171 8.53 9.03 4.60
N VAL A 172 9.15 8.06 3.93
CA VAL A 172 8.58 7.48 2.71
C VAL A 172 7.60 6.35 3.01
N ASP A 173 6.76 6.04 2.03
CA ASP A 173 5.84 4.90 2.05
C ASP A 173 6.58 3.56 1.90
N ASN A 174 5.85 2.45 2.08
CA ASN A 174 6.39 1.10 1.96
C ASN A 174 6.90 0.80 0.55
N GLU A 175 6.26 1.38 -0.47
CA GLU A 175 6.59 1.17 -1.87
C GLU A 175 8.00 1.72 -2.18
N ARG A 176 8.26 2.99 -1.82
CA ARG A 176 9.58 3.61 -1.99
C ARG A 176 10.64 2.98 -1.09
N ALA A 177 10.28 2.59 0.13
CA ALA A 177 11.19 1.86 1.02
C ALA A 177 11.60 0.51 0.41
N ARG A 178 10.67 -0.23 -0.20
CA ARG A 178 10.95 -1.50 -0.91
C ARG A 178 11.89 -1.26 -2.08
N GLU A 179 11.68 -0.18 -2.82
CA GLU A 179 12.55 0.27 -3.90
C GLU A 179 13.99 0.49 -3.42
N LYS A 180 14.17 1.21 -2.31
CA LYS A 180 15.47 1.42 -1.66
C LYS A 180 16.17 0.10 -1.30
N VAL A 181 15.42 -0.86 -0.72
CA VAL A 181 15.95 -2.21 -0.43
C VAL A 181 16.35 -2.95 -1.71
N SER A 182 15.51 -2.90 -2.74
CA SER A 182 15.77 -3.54 -4.05
C SER A 182 17.03 -2.96 -4.72
N HIS A 183 17.20 -1.64 -4.67
CA HIS A 183 18.41 -0.98 -5.16
C HIS A 183 19.65 -1.39 -4.37
N THR A 184 19.52 -1.58 -3.05
CA THR A 184 20.63 -2.04 -2.22
C THR A 184 21.07 -3.44 -2.64
N PHE A 185 20.14 -4.39 -2.85
CA PHE A 185 20.47 -5.72 -3.40
C PHE A 185 21.19 -5.65 -4.75
N ARG A 186 20.74 -4.77 -5.66
CA ARG A 186 21.38 -4.59 -6.97
C ARG A 186 22.81 -4.07 -6.81
N ASN A 187 23.02 -3.09 -5.95
CA ASN A 187 24.35 -2.55 -5.69
C ASN A 187 25.28 -3.61 -5.07
N THR A 188 24.79 -4.39 -4.10
CA THR A 188 25.54 -5.52 -3.52
C THR A 188 25.93 -6.54 -4.58
N THR A 189 25.01 -6.86 -5.51
CA THR A 189 25.26 -7.80 -6.61
C THR A 189 26.36 -7.27 -7.54
N LEU A 190 26.29 -6.00 -7.93
CA LEU A 190 27.30 -5.36 -8.78
C LEU A 190 28.68 -5.37 -8.11
N HIS A 191 28.73 -5.06 -6.81
CA HIS A 191 29.96 -5.05 -6.04
C HIS A 191 30.60 -6.46 -5.96
N ARG A 192 29.81 -7.49 -5.62
CA ARG A 192 30.29 -8.88 -5.58
C ARG A 192 30.79 -9.36 -6.94
N ASN A 193 30.08 -9.04 -8.02
CA ASN A 193 30.51 -9.40 -9.37
C ASN A 193 31.84 -8.71 -9.76
N ALA A 194 32.02 -7.43 -9.38
CA ALA A 194 33.26 -6.71 -9.61
C ALA A 194 34.45 -7.34 -8.86
N LEU A 195 34.25 -7.70 -7.58
CA LEU A 195 35.24 -8.39 -6.75
C LEU A 195 35.65 -9.74 -7.36
N ASN A 196 34.67 -10.54 -7.78
CA ASN A 196 34.93 -11.84 -8.42
C ASN A 196 35.75 -11.68 -9.71
N LYS A 197 35.42 -10.70 -10.55
CA LYS A 197 36.17 -10.41 -11.78
C LYS A 197 37.61 -9.98 -11.49
N GLN A 198 37.83 -9.20 -10.43
CA GLN A 198 39.17 -8.79 -10.01
C GLN A 198 40.00 -9.98 -9.52
N GLN A 199 39.41 -10.85 -8.70
CA GLN A 199 40.07 -12.07 -8.21
C GLN A 199 40.45 -13.01 -9.37
N GLN A 200 39.55 -13.20 -10.34
CA GLN A 200 39.84 -14.01 -11.53
C GLN A 200 41.03 -13.46 -12.35
N LYS A 201 41.09 -12.13 -12.53
CA LYS A 201 42.22 -11.49 -13.23
C LYS A 201 43.55 -11.71 -12.49
N GLN A 202 43.56 -11.55 -11.17
CA GLN A 202 44.74 -11.78 -10.34
C GLN A 202 45.21 -13.24 -10.43
N GLN A 203 44.30 -14.21 -10.36
CA GLN A 203 44.65 -15.63 -10.51
C GLN A 203 45.21 -15.96 -11.89
N GLN A 204 44.68 -15.35 -12.96
CA GLN A 204 45.22 -15.53 -14.32
C GLN A 204 46.62 -14.94 -14.48
N GLN A 205 46.88 -13.77 -13.89
CA GLN A 205 48.22 -13.15 -13.89
C GLN A 205 49.23 -14.03 -13.17
N GLN A 206 48.90 -14.50 -11.96
CA GLN A 206 49.78 -15.40 -11.19
C GLN A 206 50.07 -16.71 -11.93
N LYS A 207 49.08 -17.30 -12.62
CA LYS A 207 49.28 -18.50 -13.44
C LYS A 207 50.21 -18.24 -14.64
N LYS A 208 50.09 -17.07 -15.29
CA LYS A 208 50.98 -16.69 -16.39
C LYS A 208 52.42 -16.46 -15.91
N GLU A 209 52.60 -15.82 -14.76
CA GLU A 209 53.92 -15.58 -14.16
C GLU A 209 54.61 -16.88 -13.75
N LYS A 210 53.88 -17.84 -13.14
CA LYS A 210 54.41 -19.17 -12.83
C LYS A 210 54.89 -19.89 -14.10
N LYS A 211 54.05 -19.96 -15.14
CA LYS A 211 54.43 -20.58 -16.42
C LYS A 211 55.69 -19.95 -17.04
N LYS A 212 55.83 -18.63 -16.97
CA LYS A 212 57.02 -17.92 -17.46
C LYS A 212 58.28 -18.28 -16.67
N LYS A 213 58.17 -18.37 -15.33
CA LYS A 213 59.28 -18.79 -14.46
C LYS A 213 59.68 -20.25 -14.71
N ASP A 214 58.71 -21.14 -14.94
CA ASP A 214 58.99 -22.55 -15.21
C ASP A 214 59.67 -22.75 -16.58
N GLN A 215 59.30 -21.97 -17.60
CA GLN A 215 59.97 -21.98 -18.91
C GLN A 215 61.41 -21.46 -18.85
N GLN A 216 61.73 -20.52 -17.95
CA GLN A 216 63.10 -20.00 -17.76
C GLN A 216 64.01 -20.93 -16.95
N ARG A 217 63.46 -21.96 -16.29
CA ARG A 217 64.22 -22.91 -15.44
C ARG A 217 64.62 -24.21 -16.14
N GLN A 218 64.23 -24.42 -17.40
CA GLN A 218 64.67 -25.56 -18.20
C GLN A 218 66.16 -25.37 -18.59
N PRO A 219 67.09 -26.23 -18.11
CA PRO A 219 68.52 -26.07 -18.41
C PRO A 219 68.78 -26.38 -19.89
N LYS A 220 69.59 -25.53 -20.54
CA LYS A 220 70.17 -25.82 -21.86
C LYS A 220 71.11 -27.02 -21.70
N THR A 221 70.61 -28.22 -21.96
CA THR A 221 71.47 -29.38 -22.23
C THR A 221 72.10 -29.17 -23.60
N HIS A 222 73.32 -28.63 -23.62
CA HIS A 222 74.20 -28.68 -24.79
C HIS A 222 74.96 -30.00 -24.75
N GLN A 223 74.66 -30.85 -25.74
CA GLN A 223 75.55 -31.90 -26.22
C GLN A 223 76.52 -31.30 -27.23
#